data_AF-A0A1H4I616-F1
#
_entry.id   AF-A0A1H4I616-F1
#
_cell.length_a   1.000
_cell.length_b   1.000
_cell.length_c   1.000
_cell.angle_alpha   90.00
_cell.angle_beta   90.00
_cell.angle_gamma   90.00
#
_symmetry.space_group_name_H-M   'P 1'
#
loop_
_entity.id
_entity.type
_entity.pdbx_description
1 polymer ?
#
loop_
_entity_poly.entity_id
_entity_poly.type
_entity_poly.pdbx_seq_one_letter_code
_entity_poly.pdbx_strand_id
1 'polypeptide(L)'
;MTSVHEFYTAAELEQLGYVRNRLVELFGDPDPTDSGDRWSRETVFAVERDVLAPAAQKIFTAFEPDFDTRAGMIAADQRLGWPQMEQMLARVTMREQACADRG
;
A
#
# COMPACT_ATOMS: atom_id res chain seq x y z
N MET A 1 -12.81 1.56 17.12
CA MET A 1 -13.72 1.61 15.96
C MET A 1 -13.17 2.64 14.99
N THR A 2 -12.31 2.21 14.07
CA THR A 2 -11.80 3.07 12.99
C THR A 2 -12.90 3.18 11.93
N SER A 3 -13.33 4.41 11.64
CA SER A 3 -14.26 4.69 10.54
C SER A 3 -13.77 3.99 9.27
N VAL A 4 -14.66 3.20 8.66
CA VAL A 4 -14.40 2.51 7.40
C VAL A 4 -14.30 3.59 6.33
N HIS A 5 -13.08 4.02 6.00
CA HIS A 5 -12.84 4.91 4.86
C HIS A 5 -13.42 4.24 3.61
N GLU A 6 -14.29 4.92 2.87
CA GLU A 6 -14.93 4.37 1.67
C GLU A 6 -14.11 4.67 0.40
N PHE A 7 -13.35 5.78 0.42
CA PHE A 7 -12.49 6.23 -0.67
C PHE A 7 -11.11 6.64 -0.15
N TYR A 8 -10.13 6.64 -1.06
CA TYR A 8 -8.81 7.22 -0.87
C TYR A 8 -8.60 8.37 -1.86
N THR A 9 -8.22 9.54 -1.37
CA THR A 9 -7.76 10.66 -2.19
C THR A 9 -6.33 10.42 -2.68
N ALA A 10 -5.94 11.13 -3.74
CA ALA A 10 -4.55 11.11 -4.20
C ALA A 10 -3.53 11.47 -3.09
N ALA A 11 -3.87 12.42 -2.22
CA ALA A 11 -3.00 12.85 -1.12
C ALA A 11 -2.83 11.76 -0.04
N GLU A 12 -3.90 11.02 0.27
CA GLU A 12 -3.82 9.89 1.20
C GLU A 12 -3.01 8.74 0.60
N LEU A 13 -3.15 8.48 -0.70
CA LEU A 13 -2.34 7.46 -1.37
C LEU A 13 -0.86 7.86 -1.41
N GLU A 14 -0.53 9.14 -1.58
CA GLU A 14 0.85 9.64 -1.45
C GLU A 14 1.41 9.45 -0.02
N GLN A 15 0.59 9.68 1.00
CA GLN A 15 0.98 9.43 2.39
C GLN A 15 1.21 7.93 2.67
N LEU A 16 0.55 7.05 1.93
CA LEU A 16 0.81 5.60 1.94
C LEU A 16 2.03 5.21 1.08
N GLY A 17 2.70 6.18 0.47
CA GLY A 17 3.93 6.05 -0.31
C GLY A 17 3.71 5.86 -1.81
N TYR A 18 2.48 5.89 -2.31
CA TYR A 18 2.23 5.79 -3.75
C TYR A 18 2.68 7.04 -4.47
N VAL A 19 3.21 6.87 -5.69
CA VAL A 19 3.64 8.01 -6.50
C VAL A 19 2.44 8.56 -7.26
N ARG A 20 2.11 9.84 -7.05
CA ARG A 20 0.92 10.51 -7.62
C ARG A 20 0.73 10.29 -9.13
N ASN A 21 1.80 10.40 -9.90
CA ASN A 21 1.73 10.23 -11.36
C ASN A 21 1.55 8.77 -11.82
N ARG A 22 1.57 7.80 -10.91
CA ARG A 22 1.32 6.37 -11.17
C ARG A 22 -0.03 5.89 -10.66
N LEU A 23 -0.80 6.74 -9.97
CA LEU A 23 -2.07 6.31 -9.36
C LEU A 23 -3.08 5.82 -10.40
N VAL A 24 -3.19 6.49 -11.55
CA VAL A 24 -4.08 6.06 -12.64
C VAL A 24 -3.64 4.71 -13.23
N GLU A 25 -2.33 4.51 -13.39
CA GLU A 25 -1.78 3.25 -13.89
C GLU A 25 -2.01 2.08 -12.91
N LEU A 26 -1.93 2.36 -11.61
CA LEU A 26 -2.06 1.35 -10.56
C LEU A 26 -3.52 1.02 -10.24
N PHE A 27 -4.36 2.03 -10.12
CA PHE A 27 -5.72 1.91 -9.58
C PHE A 27 -6.81 2.20 -10.63
N GLY A 28 -6.45 2.50 -11.87
CA GLY A 28 -7.39 2.90 -12.92
C GLY A 28 -7.83 4.36 -12.81
N ASP A 29 -8.79 4.74 -13.65
CA ASP A 29 -9.31 6.11 -13.65
C ASP A 29 -9.98 6.46 -12.30
N PRO A 30 -9.71 7.66 -11.74
CA PRO A 30 -10.34 8.09 -10.51
C PRO A 30 -11.80 8.51 -10.72
N ASP A 31 -12.54 8.53 -9.61
CA ASP A 31 -13.78 9.30 -9.54
C ASP A 31 -13.43 10.78 -9.29
N PRO A 32 -13.70 11.70 -10.24
CA PRO A 32 -13.43 13.11 -10.03
C PRO A 32 -14.42 13.73 -9.03
N THR A 33 -13.93 14.56 -8.12
CA THR A 33 -14.76 15.34 -7.17
C THR A 33 -14.30 16.79 -7.10
N ASP A 34 -15.11 17.65 -6.48
CA ASP A 34 -14.75 19.05 -6.22
C ASP A 34 -13.47 19.19 -5.37
N SER A 35 -13.16 18.16 -4.56
CA SER A 35 -11.95 18.09 -3.72
C SER A 35 -10.77 17.36 -4.38
N GLY A 36 -10.92 16.90 -5.62
CA GLY A 36 -9.91 16.18 -6.40
C GLY A 36 -10.23 14.69 -6.63
N ASP A 37 -9.25 14.01 -7.20
CA ASP A 37 -9.34 12.60 -7.59
C ASP A 37 -9.37 11.66 -6.38
N ARG A 38 -10.29 10.69 -6.42
CA ARG A 38 -10.39 9.62 -5.42
C ARG A 38 -10.61 8.25 -6.05
N TRP A 39 -10.18 7.21 -5.35
CA TRP A 39 -10.40 5.81 -5.70
C TRP A 39 -11.20 5.11 -4.62
N SER A 40 -12.06 4.18 -5.00
CA SER A 40 -12.78 3.37 -4.03
C SER A 40 -11.78 2.56 -3.20
N ARG A 41 -12.12 2.37 -1.93
CA ARG A 41 -11.34 1.49 -1.04
C ARG A 41 -11.23 0.08 -1.60
N GLU A 42 -12.29 -0.42 -2.21
CA GLU A 42 -12.32 -1.76 -2.80
C GLU A 42 -11.28 -1.90 -3.90
N THR A 43 -11.21 -0.94 -4.82
CA THR A 43 -10.22 -0.93 -5.90
C THR A 43 -8.79 -0.91 -5.35
N VAL A 44 -8.50 -0.01 -4.39
CA VAL A 44 -7.17 0.07 -3.78
C VAL A 44 -6.80 -1.25 -3.10
N PHE A 45 -7.75 -1.87 -2.40
CA PHE A 45 -7.50 -3.11 -1.67
C PHE A 45 -7.31 -4.30 -2.60
N ALA A 46 -8.11 -4.39 -3.67
CA ALA A 46 -7.97 -5.43 -4.68
C ALA A 46 -6.60 -5.34 -5.36
N VAL A 47 -6.17 -4.15 -5.77
CA VAL A 47 -4.84 -3.97 -6.37
C VAL A 47 -3.71 -4.30 -5.39
N GLU A 48 -3.80 -3.82 -4.13
CA GLU A 48 -2.81 -4.15 -3.11
C GLU A 48 -2.71 -5.66 -2.86
N ARG A 49 -3.84 -6.35 -2.73
CA ARG A 49 -3.91 -7.79 -2.42
C ARG A 49 -3.54 -8.67 -3.62
N ASP A 50 -4.07 -8.37 -4.80
CA ASP A 50 -4.02 -9.29 -5.95
C ASP A 50 -2.80 -9.04 -6.84
N VAL A 51 -2.24 -7.83 -6.79
CA VAL A 51 -1.13 -7.42 -7.68
C VAL A 51 0.12 -7.09 -6.86
N LEU A 52 0.03 -6.12 -5.96
CA LEU A 52 1.22 -5.56 -5.31
C LEU A 52 1.79 -6.52 -4.26
N ALA A 53 0.98 -7.14 -3.41
CA ALA A 53 1.46 -8.08 -2.39
C ALA A 53 2.14 -9.32 -2.99
N PRO A 54 1.59 -10.01 -4.00
CA PRO A 54 2.28 -11.13 -4.64
C PRO A 54 3.59 -10.72 -5.31
N ALA A 55 3.63 -9.54 -5.94
CA ALA A 55 4.86 -9.01 -6.56
C ALA A 55 5.91 -8.66 -5.48
N ALA A 56 5.49 -7.98 -4.42
CA ALA A 56 6.35 -7.64 -3.30
C ALA A 56 6.90 -8.89 -2.63
N GLN A 57 6.09 -9.91 -2.40
CA GLN A 57 6.53 -11.16 -1.77
C GLN A 57 7.61 -11.88 -2.60
N LYS A 58 7.48 -11.89 -3.93
CA LYS A 58 8.53 -12.43 -4.82
C LYS A 58 9.82 -11.64 -4.72
N ILE A 59 9.75 -10.31 -4.69
CA ILE A 59 10.92 -9.44 -4.50
C ILE A 59 11.52 -9.69 -3.11
N PHE A 60 10.70 -9.87 -2.08
CA PHE A 60 11.14 -10.17 -0.72
C PHE A 60 11.97 -11.43 -0.66
N THR A 61 11.44 -12.52 -1.20
CA THR A 61 12.15 -13.80 -1.21
C THR A 61 13.44 -13.77 -2.04
N ALA A 62 13.49 -12.96 -3.10
CA ALA A 62 14.64 -12.91 -4.00
C ALA A 62 15.74 -11.93 -3.57
N PHE A 63 15.38 -10.85 -2.88
CA PHE A 63 16.25 -9.69 -2.64
C PHE A 63 16.17 -9.17 -1.20
N GLU A 64 15.89 -10.04 -0.23
CA GLU A 64 15.90 -9.66 1.19
C GLU A 64 17.23 -8.98 1.56
N PRO A 65 17.22 -7.70 1.97
CA PRO A 65 18.42 -7.04 2.45
C PRO A 65 18.85 -7.72 3.75
N ASP A 66 20.15 -7.84 3.94
CA ASP A 66 20.68 -8.29 5.22
C ASP A 66 20.23 -7.35 6.37
N PHE A 67 20.37 -7.87 7.59
CA PHE A 67 19.90 -7.18 8.80
C PHE A 67 20.52 -5.79 8.95
N ASP A 68 21.80 -5.63 8.63
CA ASP A 68 22.52 -4.36 8.78
C ASP A 68 22.05 -3.33 7.75
N THR A 69 21.83 -3.76 6.51
CA THR A 69 21.25 -2.96 5.43
C THR A 69 19.84 -2.51 5.81
N ARG A 70 19.01 -3.42 6.32
CA ARG A 70 17.66 -3.11 6.78
C ARG A 70 17.66 -2.12 7.94
N ALA A 71 18.52 -2.32 8.93
CA ALA A 71 18.68 -1.40 10.06
C ALA A 71 19.15 -0.01 9.60
N GLY A 72 20.07 0.06 8.63
CA GLY A 72 20.52 1.30 8.00
C GLY A 72 19.41 2.05 7.30
N MET A 73 18.54 1.37 6.54
CA MET A 73 17.38 1.98 5.88
C MET A 73 16.40 2.60 6.89
N ILE A 74 16.14 1.92 8.01
CA ILE A 74 15.27 2.43 9.08
C ILE A 74 15.93 3.62 9.78
N ALA A 75 17.21 3.52 10.13
CA ALA A 75 17.94 4.60 10.79
C ALA A 75 18.04 5.87 9.93
N ALA A 76 18.04 5.72 8.61
CA ALA A 76 18.04 6.82 7.65
C ALA A 76 16.65 7.47 7.44
N ASP A 77 15.60 7.05 8.17
CA ASP A 77 14.20 7.42 7.93
C ASP A 77 13.81 7.23 6.44
N GLN A 78 14.29 6.15 5.82
CA GLN A 78 14.02 5.92 4.40
C GLN A 78 12.57 5.47 4.22
N ARG A 79 11.71 6.41 3.80
CA ARG A 79 10.26 6.19 3.65
C ARG A 79 9.85 5.43 2.39
N LEU A 80 10.77 5.23 1.46
CA LEU A 80 10.53 4.62 0.15
C LEU A 80 11.38 3.37 -0.03
N GLY A 81 10.94 2.46 -0.90
CA GLY A 81 11.66 1.20 -1.16
C GLY A 81 11.26 0.11 -0.17
N TRP A 82 12.23 -0.55 0.47
CA TRP A 82 11.97 -1.73 1.31
C TRP A 82 11.00 -1.46 2.48
N PRO A 83 11.19 -0.41 3.31
CA PRO A 83 10.29 -0.17 4.45
C PRO A 83 8.84 0.10 4.02
N GLN A 84 8.65 0.76 2.87
CA GLN A 84 7.34 1.02 2.30
C GLN A 84 6.64 -0.29 1.88
N MET A 85 7.38 -1.20 1.24
CA MET A 85 6.85 -2.50 0.84
C MET A 85 6.45 -3.34 2.07
N GLU A 86 7.25 -3.34 3.14
CA GLU A 86 6.90 -3.99 4.42
C GLU A 86 5.61 -3.44 5.00
N GLN A 87 5.45 -2.12 5.02
CA GLN A 87 4.24 -1.48 5.51
C GLN A 87 3.02 -1.85 4.67
N MET A 88 3.15 -1.89 3.33
CA MET A 88 2.07 -2.33 2.45
C MET A 88 1.68 -3.78 2.72
N LEU A 89 2.66 -4.69 2.87
CA LEU A 89 2.39 -6.11 3.15
C LEU A 89 1.69 -6.26 4.50
N ALA A 90 2.16 -5.56 5.54
CA ALA A 90 1.53 -5.56 6.85
C ALA A 90 0.07 -5.07 6.79
N ARG A 91 -0.23 -4.03 5.98
CA ARG A 91 -1.62 -3.57 5.78
C ARG A 91 -2.49 -4.64 5.13
N VAL A 92 -1.98 -5.34 4.11
CA VAL A 92 -2.71 -6.43 3.45
C VAL A 92 -3.00 -7.55 4.45
N THR A 93 -1.99 -8.07 5.16
CA THR A 93 -2.13 -9.15 6.13
C THR A 93 -3.11 -8.80 7.26
N MET A 94 -3.02 -7.59 7.83
CA MET A 94 -3.95 -7.15 8.88
C MET A 94 -5.41 -7.13 8.39
N ARG A 95 -5.65 -6.80 7.12
CA ARG A 95 -7.01 -6.76 6.55
C ARG A 95 -7.55 -8.15 6.26
N GLU A 96 -6.70 -9.06 5.80
CA GLU A 96 -7.06 -10.46 5.59
C GLU A 96 -7.45 -11.12 6.91
N GLN A 97 -6.66 -10.92 7.97
CA GLN A 97 -6.97 -11.42 9.31
C GLN A 97 -8.31 -10.86 9.82
N ALA A 98 -8.52 -9.55 9.69
CA ALA A 98 -9.78 -8.91 10.09
C ALA A 98 -11.00 -9.33 9.23
N CYS A 99 -10.78 -9.93 8.07
CA CYS A 99 -11.85 -10.54 7.26
C CYS A 99 -12.13 -11.97 7.72
N ALA A 100 -11.10 -12.74 8.02
CA ALA A 100 -11.21 -14.10 8.54
C ALA A 100 -11.93 -14.15 9.89
N ASP A 101 -11.65 -13.19 10.79
CA ASP A 101 -12.27 -13.12 12.13
C ASP A 101 -13.77 -12.73 12.10
N ARG A 102 -14.31 -12.38 10.92
CA ARG A 102 -15.72 -11.99 10.71
C ARG A 102 -16.57 -13.07 10.03
N GLY A 103 -15.96 -14.17 9.58
CA GLY A 103 -16.64 -15.35 9.03
C GLY A 103 -16.85 -16.42 10.08
#